data_AF-A0A8H7HW58-F1
#
_entry.id   AF-A0A8H7HW58-F1
#
_cell.length_a   1.000
_cell.length_b   1.000
_cell.length_c   1.000
_cell.angle_alpha   90.00
_cell.angle_beta   90.00
_cell.angle_gamma   90.00
#
_symmetry.space_group_name_H-M   'P 1'
#
loop_
_entity.id
_entity.type
_entity.pdbx_description
1 polymer ?
#
loop_
_entity_poly.entity_id
_entity_poly.type
_entity_poly.pdbx_seq_one_letter_code
_entity_poly.pdbx_strand_id
1 'polypeptide(L)' 'MLLVAAFVFVYYTTWAILLPLFPADHPLQSLFPPREWAVRLPAFILCVGLAAIGSFIGMVMVKEGRKQRQKLLARQA' A
#
# COMPACT_ATOMS: atom_id res chain seq x y z
N MET A 1 0.95 0.01 22.58
CA MET A 1 0.51 0.33 21.20
C MET A 1 0.69 1.81 20.87
N LEU A 2 0.20 2.76 21.68
CA LEU A 2 0.34 4.20 21.40
C LEU A 2 1.79 4.71 21.32
N LEU A 3 2.68 4.24 22.20
CA LEU A 3 4.09 4.63 22.16
C LEU A 3 4.79 4.20 20.86
N VAL A 4 4.46 3.00 20.36
CA VAL A 4 5.00 2.49 19.09
C VAL A 4 4.49 3.33 17.92
N ALA A 5 3.19 3.63 17.90
CA ALA A 5 2.61 4.49 16.88
C ALA A 5 3.22 5.90 16.88
N ALA A 6 3.39 6.49 18.06
CA ALA A 6 4.02 7.81 18.21
C ALA A 6 5.48 7.79 17.71
N PHE A 7 6.25 6.77 18.07
CA PHE A 7 7.64 6.62 17.62
C PHE A 7 7.73 6.51 16.09
N VAL A 8 6.93 5.62 15.49
CA VAL A 8 6.90 5.44 14.02
C VAL A 8 6.46 6.73 13.33
N PHE A 9 5.45 7.41 13.86
CA PHE A 9 4.95 8.67 13.31
C PHE A 9 6.03 9.76 13.32
N VAL A 10 6.73 9.94 14.45
CA VAL A 10 7.82 10.94 14.53
C VAL A 10 8.95 10.56 13.58
N TYR A 11 9.40 9.30 13.59
CA TYR A 11 10.46 8.84 12.70
C TYR A 11 10.14 9.11 11.23
N TYR A 12 8.93 8.74 10.80
CA TYR A 12 8.51 8.92 9.41
C TYR A 12 8.29 10.39 9.04
N THR A 13 7.75 11.19 9.95
CA THR A 13 7.56 12.64 9.76
C THR A 13 8.89 13.35 9.62
N THR A 14 9.86 13.03 10.49
CA THR A 14 11.21 13.56 10.38
C THR A 14 11.85 13.15 9.06
N TRP A 15 11.72 11.89 8.68
CA TRP A 15 12.31 11.38 7.45
C TRP A 15 11.71 11.99 6.17
N ALA A 16 10.39 12.06 6.08
CA ALA A 16 9.69 12.47 4.86
C ALA A 16 9.57 14.00 4.71
N ILE A 17 9.45 14.74 5.81
CA ILE A 17 9.15 16.18 5.79
C ILE A 17 10.34 17.01 6.26
N LEU A 18 10.95 16.66 7.40
CA LEU A 18 12.00 17.50 7.99
C LEU A 18 13.37 17.30 7.33
N LEU A 19 13.75 16.06 7.04
CA LEU A 19 15.07 15.72 6.51
C LEU A 19 15.40 16.41 5.16
N PRO A 20 14.46 16.56 4.21
CA PRO A 20 14.70 17.31 2.97
C PRO A 20 14.97 18.80 3.16
N LEU A 21 14.67 19.38 4.33
CA LEU A 21 14.95 20.79 4.63
C LEU A 21 16.40 21.01 5.07
N PHE A 22 17.12 19.94 5.43
CA PHE A 22 18.51 20.02 5.83
C PHE A 22 19.46 19.87 4.63
N PRO A 23 20.66 20.47 4.71
CA PRO A 23 21.74 20.22 3.75
C PRO A 23 22.09 18.73 3.63
N ALA A 24 22.59 18.32 2.46
CA ALA A 24 22.90 16.92 2.17
C ALA A 24 24.10 16.38 2.97
N ASP A 25 24.97 17.27 3.45
CA ASP A 25 26.14 17.02 4.28
C ASP A 25 25.81 16.94 5.78
N HIS A 26 24.55 17.16 6.17
CA HIS A 26 24.14 17.11 7.57
C HIS A 26 24.24 15.67 8.13
N PRO A 27 24.85 15.45 9.31
CA PRO A 27 25.08 14.11 9.86
C PRO A 27 23.78 13.31 10.09
N LEU A 28 22.66 14.00 10.31
CA LEU A 28 21.34 13.35 10.41
C LEU A 28 20.95 12.58 9.15
N GLN A 29 21.43 12.94 7.96
CA GLN A 29 21.13 12.21 6.71
C GLN A 29 21.58 10.74 6.79
N SER A 30 22.63 10.43 7.58
CA SER A 30 23.14 9.07 7.75
C SER A 30 22.26 8.16 8.63
N LEU A 31 21.35 8.74 9.41
CA LEU A 31 20.45 8.02 10.32
C LEU A 31 19.16 7.54 9.64
N PHE A 32 18.92 7.98 8.40
CA PHE A 32 17.71 7.68 7.65
C PHE A 32 18.02 7.03 6.31
N PRO A 33 17.12 6.20 5.78
CA PRO A 33 17.27 5.67 4.44
C PRO A 33 17.20 6.78 3.37
N PRO A 34 17.61 6.49 2.12
CA PRO A 34 17.53 7.47 1.04
C PRO A 34 16.11 8.01 0.84
N ARG A 35 16.00 9.33 0.60
CA ARG A 35 14.72 10.08 0.46
C ARG A 35 13.69 9.44 -0.46
N GLU A 36 14.14 8.76 -1.52
CA GLU A 36 13.26 8.09 -2.49
C GLU A 36 12.38 7.01 -1.84
N TRP A 37 12.87 6.37 -0.77
CA TRP A 37 12.12 5.35 -0.06
C TRP A 37 10.98 5.91 0.79
N ALA A 38 11.08 7.17 1.25
CA ALA A 38 9.99 7.84 1.96
C ALA A 38 8.74 8.04 1.08
N VAL A 39 8.92 8.05 -0.25
CA VAL A 39 7.81 8.18 -1.22
C VAL A 39 7.44 6.83 -1.85
N ARG A 40 8.43 5.97 -2.12
CA ARG A 40 8.19 4.65 -2.71
C ARG A 40 7.41 3.73 -1.78
N LEU A 41 7.65 3.78 -0.48
CA LEU A 41 7.02 2.86 0.47
C LEU A 41 5.49 3.06 0.56
N PRO A 42 4.95 4.29 0.72
CA PRO A 42 3.50 4.51 0.68
C PRO A 42 2.89 4.20 -0.69
N ALA A 43 3.59 4.57 -1.78
CA ALA A 43 3.14 4.28 -3.14
C ALA A 43 3.03 2.76 -3.38
N PHE A 44 4.02 1.98 -2.93
CA PHE A 44 4.01 0.53 -3.03
C PHE A 44 2.85 -0.09 -2.25
N ILE A 45 2.63 0.35 -1.01
CA ILE A 45 1.50 -0.11 -0.19
C ILE A 45 0.17 0.19 -0.89
N LEU A 46 0.01 1.39 -1.47
CA LEU A 46 -1.18 1.76 -2.22
C LEU A 46 -1.39 0.85 -3.44
N CYS A 47 -0.35 0.65 -4.25
CA CYS A 47 -0.41 -0.22 -5.42
C CYS A 47 -0.76 -1.66 -5.06
N VAL A 48 -0.13 -2.22 -4.02
CA VAL A 48 -0.42 -3.57 -3.53
C VAL A 48 -1.85 -3.67 -2.99
N GLY A 49 -2.29 -2.67 -2.22
CA GLY A 49 -3.65 -2.61 -1.70
C GLY A 49 -4.69 -2.56 -2.82
N LEU A 50 -4.49 -1.71 -3.82
CA LEU A 50 -5.36 -1.61 -5.00
C LEU A 50 -5.36 -2.90 -5.82
N ALA A 51 -4.20 -3.51 -6.04
CA ALA A 51 -4.08 -4.78 -6.75
C ALA A 51 -4.81 -5.91 -6.00
N ALA A 52 -4.70 -5.96 -4.67
CA ALA A 52 -5.40 -6.93 -3.85
C ALA A 52 -6.93 -6.76 -3.92
N ILE A 53 -7.42 -5.52 -3.80
CA ILE A 53 -8.85 -5.20 -3.91
C ILE A 53 -9.37 -5.57 -5.31
N GLY A 54 -8.68 -5.13 -6.37
CA GLY A 54 -9.05 -5.43 -7.75
C GLY A 54 -9.08 -6.92 -8.04
N SER A 55 -8.08 -7.66 -7.57
CA SER A 55 -8.02 -9.12 -7.71
C SER A 55 -9.18 -9.80 -6.98
N PHE A 56 -9.50 -9.36 -5.76
CA PHE A 56 -10.62 -9.91 -4.99
C PHE A 56 -11.95 -9.71 -5.71
N ILE A 57 -12.23 -8.48 -6.17
CA ILE A 57 -13.45 -8.17 -6.93
C ILE A 57 -13.51 -9.00 -8.20
N GLY A 58 -12.42 -9.06 -8.97
CA GLY A 58 -12.34 -9.86 -10.20
C GLY A 58 -12.63 -11.34 -9.95
N MET A 59 -12.07 -11.93 -8.90
CA MET A 59 -12.33 -13.32 -8.51
C MET A 59 -13.81 -13.56 -8.18
N VAL A 60 -14.45 -12.65 -7.44
CA VAL A 60 -15.88 -12.75 -7.09
C VAL A 60 -16.76 -12.65 -8.35
N MET A 61 -16.47 -11.71 -9.25
CA MET A 61 -17.22 -11.54 -10.51
C MET A 61 -17.13 -12.78 -11.40
N VAL A 62 -15.93 -13.37 -11.54
CA VAL A 62 -15.74 -14.61 -12.31
C VAL A 62 -16.52 -15.76 -11.68
N LYS A 63 -16.48 -15.90 -10.35
CA LYS A 63 -17.17 -16.97 -9.63
C LYS A 63 -18.69 -16.86 -9.77
N GLU A 64 -19.25 -15.67 -9.55
CA GLU A 64 -20.69 -15.43 -9.69
C GLU A 64 -21.15 -15.58 -11.14
N GLY A 65 -20.38 -15.08 -12.12
CA GLY A 65 -20.68 -15.26 -13.54
C GLY A 65 -20.75 -16.73 -13.96
N ARG A 66 -19.82 -17.57 -13.48
CA ARG A 66 -19.85 -19.03 -13.71
C ARG A 66 -21.09 -19.67 -13.10
N LYS A 67 -21.44 -19.30 -11.87
CA LYS A 67 -22.63 -19.81 -11.16
C LYS A 67 -23.93 -19.44 -11.89
N GLN A 68 -24.05 -18.20 -12.37
CA GLN A 68 -25.23 -17.77 -13.13
C GLN A 68 -25.35 -18.53 -14.46
N ARG A 69 -24.23 -18.71 -15.18
CA ARG A 69 -24.21 -19.47 -16.44
C ARG A 69 -24.62 -20.93 -16.24
N GLN A 70 -24.16 -21.58 -15.18
CA GLN A 70 -24.57 -22.95 -14.84
C GLN A 70 -26.08 -23.05 -14.56
N LYS A 71 -26.64 -22.09 -13.82
CA LYS A 71 -28.09 -22.03 -13.56
C LYS A 71 -28.93 -21.86 -14.83
N LEU A 72 -28.45 -21.05 -15.78
CA LEU A 72 -29.13 -20.85 -17.06
C LEU A 72 -29.14 -22.13 -17.89
N LEU A 73 -28.01 -22.83 -17.98
CA LEU A 73 -27.90 -24.10 -18.68
C LEU A 73 -28.81 -25.18 -18.06
N ALA A 74 -28.85 -25.27 -16.73
CA ALA A 74 -29.71 -26.21 -16.02
C ALA A 74 -31.22 -25.92 -16.14
N ARG A 75 -31.60 -24.71 -16.54
CA ARG A 75 -33.01 -24.34 -16.82
C ARG A 75 -33.45 -24.63 -18.26
N GLN A 76 -32.49 -24.82 -19.17
CA GLN A 76 -32.73 -25.06 -20.59
C GLN A 76 -32.69 -26.56 -20.96
N ALA A 77 -32.18 -27.40 -20.06
CA ALA A 77 -32.22 -28.86 -20.12
C ALA A 77 -33.47 -29.41 -19.42
#